data_AF-A0AAV9K1G0-F1
#
_entry.id   AF-A0AAV9K1G0-F1
#
_cell.length_a   1.000
_cell.length_b   1.000
_cell.length_c   1.000
_cell.angle_alpha   90.00
_cell.angle_beta   90.00
_cell.angle_gamma   90.00
#
_symmetry.space_group_name_H-M   'P 1'
#
loop_
_entity.id
_entity.type
_entity.pdbx_description
1 polymer ?
#
loop_
_entity_poly.entity_id
_entity_poly.type
_entity_poly.pdbx_seq_one_letter_code
_entity_poly.pdbx_strand_id
1 'polypeptide(L)'
;MCSPKCVGGMNLINLQLWNKASLAKRCWDLEHKQDKMQIKWVHNYYIKGQLIQNLALTTQQPLKVGQSIIQQIYLHLLEVIKRLPWKGMTYKNEARPKAIFSLWLYLQERLLTKDRLLKWGVSVEPRYVFCNACLETRTHLFVQCSFASSLWTRIYFWIKRTTLITTDLENHLAGAMRDAKGKTLKAQLFKVVYIKTIPAIWMERNQRQFEKKNRVMEMIAKDIAFTCNARAQPMISNLL
;
A
#
# COMPACT_ATOMS: atom_id res chain seq x y z
N MET A 1 -1.28 5.13 6.09
CA MET A 1 -2.43 4.99 5.17
C MET A 1 -2.73 6.29 4.44
N CYS A 2 -2.82 7.40 5.17
CA CYS A 2 -3.28 8.69 4.63
C CYS A 2 -2.22 9.50 3.85
N SER A 3 -1.05 8.91 3.63
CA SER A 3 0.01 9.49 2.83
C SER A 3 -0.27 9.29 1.32
N PRO A 4 0.34 10.10 0.45
CA PRO A 4 0.19 9.95 -0.98
C PRO A 4 0.67 8.60 -1.54
N LYS A 5 0.09 8.14 -2.65
CA LYS A 5 0.55 6.91 -3.35
C LYS A 5 2.01 7.02 -3.81
N CYS A 6 2.47 8.22 -4.18
CA CYS A 6 3.85 8.45 -4.63
C CYS A 6 4.92 8.22 -3.56
N VAL A 7 4.51 8.05 -2.30
CA VAL A 7 5.38 7.70 -1.17
C VAL A 7 5.07 6.34 -0.55
N GLY A 8 4.16 5.56 -1.16
CA GLY A 8 3.74 4.24 -0.69
C GLY A 8 2.49 4.23 0.22
N GLY A 9 1.81 5.37 0.36
CA GLY A 9 0.49 5.43 1.00
C GLY A 9 -0.64 5.06 0.04
N MET A 10 -1.89 5.28 0.46
CA MET A 10 -3.08 4.91 -0.33
C MET A 10 -3.92 6.10 -0.80
N ASN A 11 -3.47 7.34 -0.58
CA ASN A 11 -4.28 8.56 -0.80
C ASN A 11 -5.58 8.58 0.03
N LEU A 12 -5.64 7.89 1.18
CA LEU A 12 -6.74 8.09 2.11
C LEU A 12 -6.61 9.45 2.79
N ILE A 13 -7.73 10.08 3.13
CA ILE A 13 -7.73 11.37 3.81
C ILE A 13 -7.77 11.12 5.32
N ASN A 14 -6.81 11.66 6.07
CA ASN A 14 -6.96 11.78 7.51
C ASN A 14 -7.95 12.92 7.78
N LEU A 15 -9.19 12.57 8.12
CA LEU A 15 -10.27 13.53 8.32
C LEU A 15 -9.95 14.55 9.42
N GLN A 16 -9.27 14.15 10.50
CA GLN A 16 -8.89 15.07 11.57
C GLN A 16 -7.91 16.14 11.07
N LEU A 17 -6.86 15.72 10.36
CA LEU A 17 -5.88 16.65 9.78
C LEU A 17 -6.49 17.49 8.65
N TRP A 18 -7.39 16.92 7.86
CA TRP A 18 -8.11 17.63 6.80
C TRP A 18 -9.04 18.70 7.37
N ASN A 19 -9.74 18.40 8.47
CA ASN A 19 -10.56 19.36 9.19
C ASN A 19 -9.69 20.48 9.76
N LYS A 20 -8.54 20.16 10.39
CA LYS A 20 -7.57 21.16 10.85
C LYS A 20 -7.08 22.06 9.69
N ALA A 21 -6.73 21.48 8.55
CA ALA A 21 -6.29 22.23 7.37
C ALA A 21 -7.39 23.14 6.81
N SER A 22 -8.64 22.65 6.79
CA SER A 22 -9.80 23.40 6.31
C SER A 22 -10.16 24.56 7.26
N LEU A 23 -10.09 24.34 8.57
CA LEU A 23 -10.25 25.38 9.59
C LEU A 23 -9.17 26.43 9.47
N ALA A 24 -7.90 26.01 9.37
CA ALA A 24 -6.79 26.94 9.22
C ALA A 24 -6.92 27.79 7.94
N LYS A 25 -7.39 27.20 6.84
CA LYS A 25 -7.69 27.96 5.61
C LYS A 25 -8.82 28.98 5.82
N ARG A 26 -9.87 28.61 6.56
CA ARG A 26 -10.98 29.52 6.88
C ARG A 26 -10.54 30.67 7.79
N CYS A 27 -9.74 30.39 8.82
CA CYS A 27 -9.15 31.42 9.67
C CYS A 27 -8.31 32.40 8.85
N TRP A 28 -7.48 31.89 7.93
CA TRP A 28 -6.71 32.74 7.02
C TRP A 28 -7.59 33.61 6.12
N ASP A 29 -8.69 33.08 5.57
CA ASP A 29 -9.63 33.91 4.78
C ASP A 29 -10.27 34.99 5.63
N LEU A 30 -10.70 34.67 6.85
CA LEU A 30 -11.30 35.64 7.77
C LEU A 30 -10.35 36.79 8.03
N GLU A 31 -9.08 36.51 8.28
CA GLU A 31 -8.09 37.54 8.59
C GLU A 31 -7.70 38.38 7.36
N HIS A 32 -7.50 37.76 6.20
CA HIS A 32 -6.85 38.39 5.04
C HIS A 32 -7.80 38.79 3.91
N LYS A 33 -9.08 38.40 3.92
CA LYS A 33 -10.09 38.75 2.88
C LYS A 33 -11.22 39.62 3.44
N GLN A 34 -10.84 40.70 4.11
CA GLN A 34 -11.78 41.67 4.67
C GLN A 34 -12.58 42.42 3.60
N ASP A 35 -12.23 42.30 2.33
CA ASP A 35 -12.96 42.86 1.19
C ASP A 35 -14.31 42.17 0.93
N LYS A 36 -14.48 40.91 1.36
CA LYS A 36 -15.72 40.16 1.15
C LYS A 36 -16.80 40.53 2.16
N MET A 37 -18.00 40.86 1.68
CA MET A 37 -19.15 41.26 2.51
C MET A 37 -19.48 40.28 3.65
N GLN A 38 -19.45 38.97 3.38
CA GLN A 38 -19.70 37.96 4.40
C GLN A 38 -18.64 37.95 5.50
N ILE A 39 -17.38 38.24 5.17
CA ILE A 39 -16.27 38.31 6.12
C ILE A 39 -16.35 39.59 6.95
N LYS A 40 -16.68 40.73 6.32
CA LYS A 40 -16.98 41.99 7.02
C LYS A 40 -18.09 41.82 8.06
N TRP A 41 -19.16 41.12 7.70
CA TRP A 41 -20.27 40.86 8.61
C TRP A 41 -19.85 39.99 9.81
N VAL A 42 -19.06 38.93 9.58
CA VAL A 42 -18.52 38.08 10.67
C VAL A 42 -17.61 38.89 11.60
N HIS A 43 -16.75 39.75 11.05
CA HIS A 43 -15.89 40.62 11.85
C HIS A 43 -16.69 41.57 12.74
N ASN A 44 -17.71 42.21 12.17
CA ASN A 44 -18.52 43.20 12.89
C ASN A 44 -19.43 42.57 13.95
N TYR A 45 -20.00 41.39 13.66
CA TYR A 45 -20.99 40.76 14.54
C TYR A 45 -20.37 39.83 15.59
N TYR A 46 -19.39 39.00 15.20
CA TYR A 46 -18.83 37.96 16.07
C TYR A 46 -17.46 38.29 16.63
N ILE A 47 -16.53 38.77 15.80
CA ILE A 47 -15.13 38.97 16.21
C ILE A 47 -14.96 40.29 17.00
N LYS A 48 -15.73 41.32 16.66
CA LYS A 48 -15.79 42.62 17.37
C LYS A 48 -14.40 43.21 17.68
N GLY A 49 -13.45 43.06 16.76
CA GLY A 49 -12.09 43.58 16.90
C GLY A 49 -11.13 42.74 17.76
N GLN A 50 -11.51 41.54 18.18
CA GLN A 50 -10.60 40.61 18.88
C GLN A 50 -9.60 39.96 17.90
N LEU A 51 -8.33 39.84 18.30
CA LEU A 51 -7.30 39.14 17.52
C LEU A 51 -7.61 37.64 17.46
N ILE A 52 -7.76 37.10 16.25
CA ILE A 52 -7.79 35.66 16.02
C ILE A 52 -6.34 35.17 16.16
N GLN A 53 -5.95 34.67 17.33
CA GLN A 53 -4.57 34.25 17.56
C GLN A 53 -4.11 33.09 16.65
N ASN A 54 -2.80 33.12 16.41
CA ASN A 54 -2.05 32.53 15.31
C ASN A 54 -2.07 30.99 15.23
N LEU A 55 -2.73 30.45 14.20
CA LEU A 55 -2.13 29.33 13.46
C LEU A 55 -1.09 29.96 12.54
N ALA A 56 0.18 29.97 12.98
CA ALA A 56 1.31 30.40 12.16
C ALA A 56 1.46 29.49 10.94
N LEU A 57 0.62 29.67 9.93
CA LEU A 57 0.83 29.16 8.59
C LEU A 57 1.74 30.14 7.87
N THR A 58 3.00 30.22 8.29
CA THR A 58 4.06 30.89 7.54
C THR A 58 4.39 30.03 6.32
N THR A 59 3.47 29.96 5.36
CA THR A 59 3.73 29.38 4.03
C THR A 59 4.63 30.34 3.25
N GLN A 60 5.90 30.39 3.62
CA GLN A 60 6.98 30.96 2.80
C GLN A 60 7.44 29.99 1.70
N GLN A 61 6.82 28.80 1.60
CA GLN A 61 7.12 27.85 0.53
C GLN A 61 6.21 28.11 -0.68
N PRO A 62 6.77 28.13 -1.91
CA PRO A 62 6.01 28.42 -3.11
C PRO A 62 4.89 27.41 -3.32
N LEU A 63 3.67 27.94 -3.51
CA LEU A 63 2.47 27.18 -3.83
C LEU A 63 2.74 26.31 -5.06
N LYS A 64 2.56 24.99 -4.95
CA LYS A 64 2.64 24.13 -6.13
C LYS A 64 1.42 24.36 -7.01
N VAL A 65 1.66 24.79 -8.25
CA VAL A 65 0.63 25.03 -9.28
C VAL A 65 -0.28 23.80 -9.41
N GLY A 66 -1.59 24.00 -9.27
CA GLY A 66 -2.62 22.97 -9.43
C GLY A 66 -3.12 22.27 -8.16
N GLN A 67 -2.61 22.58 -6.96
CA GLN A 67 -3.10 22.01 -5.69
C GLN A 67 -3.84 23.05 -4.83
N SER A 68 -4.98 22.67 -4.24
CA SER A 68 -5.73 23.56 -3.36
C SER A 68 -4.91 23.92 -2.11
N ILE A 69 -5.09 25.14 -1.57
CA ILE A 69 -4.39 25.60 -0.38
C ILE A 69 -4.66 24.66 0.82
N ILE A 70 -5.88 24.14 0.94
CA ILE A 70 -6.23 23.13 1.98
C ILE A 70 -5.38 21.87 1.82
N GLN A 71 -5.18 21.38 0.60
CA GLN A 71 -4.36 20.21 0.34
C GLN A 71 -2.89 20.45 0.71
N GLN A 72 -2.38 21.66 0.50
CA GLN A 72 -1.02 22.02 0.87
C GLN A 72 -0.83 22.09 2.39
N ILE A 73 -1.76 22.74 3.10
CA ILE A 73 -1.77 22.76 4.57
C ILE A 73 -1.90 21.32 5.11
N TYR A 74 -2.78 20.50 4.54
CA TYR A 74 -2.94 19.09 4.92
C TYR A 74 -1.66 18.29 4.76
N LEU A 75 -0.95 18.44 3.62
CA LEU A 75 0.34 17.77 3.40
C LEU A 75 1.43 18.24 4.35
N HIS A 76 1.39 19.50 4.78
CA HIS A 76 2.29 20.03 5.80
C HIS A 76 2.00 19.45 7.19
N LEU A 77 0.72 19.41 7.59
CA LEU A 77 0.25 18.85 8.86
C LEU A 77 0.46 17.33 8.98
N LEU A 78 0.66 16.63 7.87
CA LEU A 78 0.99 15.21 7.90
C LEU A 78 2.39 14.92 8.45
N GLU A 79 3.26 15.94 8.53
CA GLU A 79 4.69 15.87 8.87
C GLU A 79 5.45 14.82 8.04
N VAL A 80 6.79 14.85 8.10
CA VAL A 80 7.76 14.17 7.22
C VAL A 80 7.19 12.94 6.49
N ILE A 81 6.85 13.12 5.21
CA ILE A 81 6.38 12.02 4.38
C ILE A 81 7.56 11.09 4.10
N LYS A 82 7.81 10.15 5.01
CA LYS A 82 8.84 9.12 4.83
C LYS A 82 8.49 8.31 3.60
N ARG A 83 9.34 8.40 2.58
CA ARG A 83 9.19 7.58 1.37
C ARG A 83 9.37 6.13 1.77
N LEU A 84 8.30 5.35 1.64
CA LEU A 84 8.33 3.93 1.96
C LEU A 84 9.17 3.18 0.91
N PRO A 85 10.00 2.21 1.33
CA PRO A 85 10.93 1.54 0.42
C PRO A 85 10.20 0.74 -0.67
N TRP A 86 9.03 0.17 -0.35
CA TRP A 86 8.18 -0.56 -1.28
C TRP A 86 7.33 0.31 -2.21
N LYS A 87 7.46 1.65 -2.18
CA LYS A 87 6.65 2.53 -3.06
C LYS A 87 6.79 2.16 -4.54
N GLY A 88 7.96 1.66 -4.95
CA GLY A 88 8.24 1.28 -6.34
C GLY A 88 7.41 0.09 -6.81
N MET A 89 6.91 -0.72 -5.87
CA MET A 89 6.04 -1.86 -6.16
C MET A 89 4.58 -1.40 -6.30
N THR A 90 4.12 -0.47 -5.46
CA THR A 90 2.70 -0.08 -5.38
C THR A 90 2.33 1.16 -6.22
N TYR A 91 3.28 2.04 -6.52
CA TYR A 91 3.02 3.31 -7.22
C TYR A 91 3.20 3.18 -8.74
N LYS A 92 2.29 3.79 -9.52
CA LYS A 92 2.25 3.72 -10.99
C LYS A 92 2.38 2.28 -11.50
N ASN A 93 1.49 1.43 -11.00
CA ASN A 93 1.44 0.02 -11.33
C ASN A 93 0.15 -0.30 -12.10
N GLU A 94 0.26 -1.07 -13.18
CA GLU A 94 -0.87 -1.45 -14.05
C GLU A 94 -1.66 -2.66 -13.53
N ALA A 95 -1.23 -3.27 -12.43
CA ALA A 95 -1.97 -4.34 -11.79
C ALA A 95 -3.34 -3.87 -11.26
N ARG A 96 -4.26 -4.83 -11.08
CA ARG A 96 -5.60 -4.55 -10.56
C ARG A 96 -5.54 -3.84 -9.20
N PRO A 97 -6.37 -2.80 -8.95
CA PRO A 97 -6.38 -2.09 -7.67
C PRO A 97 -6.51 -2.99 -6.43
N LYS A 98 -7.35 -4.03 -6.50
CA LYS A 98 -7.51 -5.03 -5.43
C LYS A 98 -6.20 -5.77 -5.12
N ALA A 99 -5.43 -6.11 -6.15
CA ALA A 99 -4.15 -6.81 -5.97
C ALA A 99 -3.08 -5.88 -5.37
N ILE A 100 -3.03 -4.62 -5.82
CA ILE A 100 -2.16 -3.59 -5.23
C ILE A 100 -2.50 -3.38 -3.76
N PHE A 101 -3.79 -3.32 -3.41
CA PHE A 101 -4.25 -3.17 -2.04
C PHE A 101 -3.85 -4.37 -1.15
N SER A 102 -4.02 -5.59 -1.65
CA SER A 102 -3.58 -6.81 -0.95
C SER A 102 -2.07 -6.84 -0.74
N LEU A 103 -1.27 -6.45 -1.74
CA LEU A 103 0.18 -6.29 -1.57
C LEU A 103 0.49 -5.22 -0.51
N TRP A 104 -0.20 -4.08 -0.53
CA TRP A 104 -0.01 -3.01 0.44
C TRP A 104 -0.28 -3.49 1.87
N LEU A 105 -1.33 -4.29 2.09
CA LEU A 105 -1.61 -4.91 3.39
C LEU A 105 -0.48 -5.84 3.82
N TYR A 106 0.01 -6.71 2.92
CA TYR A 106 1.13 -7.61 3.18
C TYR A 106 2.40 -6.86 3.61
N LEU A 107 2.76 -5.78 2.89
CA LEU A 107 3.94 -4.97 3.16
C LEU A 107 3.87 -4.22 4.50
N GLN A 108 2.66 -3.83 4.92
CA GLN A 108 2.40 -3.17 6.20
C GLN A 108 2.16 -4.16 7.34
N GLU A 109 2.36 -5.45 7.07
CA GLU A 109 2.03 -6.57 7.94
C GLU A 109 0.55 -6.66 8.31
N ARG A 110 -0.38 -5.98 7.65
CA ARG A 110 -1.80 -5.79 8.04
C ARG A 110 -2.78 -6.91 7.65
N LEU A 111 -2.29 -8.08 7.25
CA LEU A 111 -3.14 -9.24 6.95
C LEU A 111 -3.62 -9.95 8.23
N LEU A 112 -4.82 -10.54 8.22
CA LEU A 112 -5.43 -11.21 9.38
C LEU A 112 -4.90 -12.63 9.56
N THR A 113 -3.61 -12.75 9.83
CA THR A 113 -2.95 -14.01 10.17
C THR A 113 -3.35 -14.47 11.58
N LYS A 114 -3.28 -15.78 11.85
CA LYS A 114 -3.68 -16.33 13.16
C LYS A 114 -2.86 -15.77 14.32
N ASP A 115 -1.57 -15.50 14.13
CA ASP A 115 -0.74 -14.85 15.16
C ASP A 115 -1.26 -13.45 15.55
N ARG A 116 -1.82 -12.70 14.60
CA ARG A 116 -2.48 -11.42 14.90
C ARG A 116 -3.81 -11.61 15.62
N LEU A 117 -4.62 -12.57 15.18
CA LEU A 117 -5.92 -12.85 15.81
C LEU A 117 -5.73 -13.22 17.30
N LEU A 118 -4.71 -14.02 17.60
CA LEU A 118 -4.34 -14.36 18.98
C LEU A 118 -3.91 -13.13 19.78
N LYS A 119 -3.11 -12.23 19.19
CA LYS A 119 -2.75 -10.93 19.80
C LYS A 119 -3.97 -10.05 20.09
N TRP A 120 -5.08 -10.24 19.38
CA TRP A 120 -6.35 -9.55 19.60
C TRP A 120 -7.27 -10.28 20.59
N GLY A 121 -6.82 -11.37 21.21
CA GLY A 121 -7.61 -12.15 22.15
C GLY A 121 -8.64 -13.08 21.49
N VAL A 122 -8.57 -13.27 20.16
CA VAL A 122 -9.46 -14.19 19.45
C VAL A 122 -8.91 -15.61 19.59
N SER A 123 -9.73 -16.52 20.13
CA SER A 123 -9.37 -17.94 20.24
C SER A 123 -9.40 -18.62 18.86
N VAL A 124 -8.23 -19.00 18.35
CA VAL A 124 -8.07 -19.71 17.07
C VAL A 124 -6.96 -20.76 17.18
N GLU A 125 -7.12 -21.90 16.53
CA GLU A 125 -6.06 -22.91 16.38
C GLU A 125 -4.88 -22.31 15.60
N PRO A 126 -3.69 -22.12 16.21
CA PRO A 126 -2.59 -21.36 15.61
C PRO A 126 -1.90 -22.06 14.43
N ARG A 127 -2.03 -23.39 14.29
CA ARG A 127 -1.35 -24.15 13.24
C ARG A 127 -1.77 -23.72 11.84
N TYR A 128 -0.80 -23.68 10.93
CA TYR A 128 -1.00 -23.24 9.57
C TYR A 128 -1.65 -24.31 8.70
N VAL A 129 -2.65 -23.92 7.92
CA VAL A 129 -3.50 -24.84 7.15
C VAL A 129 -2.77 -25.64 6.05
N PHE A 130 -1.58 -25.21 5.62
CA PHE A 130 -0.85 -25.90 4.54
C PHE A 130 0.09 -26.99 5.04
N CYS A 131 0.82 -26.74 6.12
CA CYS A 131 1.82 -27.70 6.65
C CYS A 131 1.32 -28.45 7.89
N ASN A 132 0.29 -27.92 8.56
CA ASN A 132 -0.25 -28.41 9.84
C ASN A 132 0.79 -28.63 10.97
N ALA A 133 2.01 -28.13 10.77
CA ALA A 133 3.18 -28.38 11.62
C ALA A 133 3.73 -27.08 12.24
N CYS A 134 3.56 -25.94 11.57
CA CYS A 134 4.08 -24.65 12.02
C CYS A 134 2.94 -23.67 12.33
N LEU A 135 3.24 -22.65 13.14
CA LEU A 135 2.29 -21.57 13.44
C LEU A 135 2.11 -20.66 12.21
N GLU A 136 0.89 -20.17 12.00
CA GLU A 136 0.63 -19.22 10.91
C GLU A 136 1.10 -17.81 11.29
N THR A 137 2.28 -17.46 10.80
CA THR A 137 2.84 -16.10 10.80
C THR A 137 2.93 -15.57 9.37
N ARG A 138 3.09 -14.25 9.20
CA ARG A 138 3.35 -13.64 7.88
C ARG A 138 4.55 -14.30 7.17
N THR A 139 5.64 -14.51 7.88
CA THR A 139 6.87 -15.12 7.35
C THR A 139 6.62 -16.56 6.92
N HIS A 140 5.91 -17.36 7.73
CA HIS A 140 5.64 -18.74 7.39
C HIS A 140 4.68 -18.86 6.19
N LEU A 141 3.59 -18.11 6.21
CA LEU A 141 2.55 -18.08 5.17
C LEU A 141 3.11 -17.73 3.78
N PHE A 142 3.99 -16.74 3.68
CA PHE A 142 4.45 -16.22 2.39
C PHE A 142 5.83 -16.70 1.95
N VAL A 143 6.67 -17.21 2.85
CA VAL A 143 8.09 -17.48 2.55
C VAL A 143 8.54 -18.87 3.03
N GLN A 144 8.33 -19.23 4.30
CA GLN A 144 8.92 -20.46 4.86
C GLN A 144 8.11 -21.73 4.61
N CYS A 145 6.81 -21.62 4.39
CA CYS A 145 6.00 -22.81 4.11
C CYS A 145 6.47 -23.49 2.82
N SER A 146 6.56 -24.82 2.83
CA SER A 146 6.91 -25.63 1.65
C SER A 146 6.06 -25.27 0.43
N PHE A 147 4.75 -25.10 0.61
CA PHE A 147 3.85 -24.66 -0.46
C PHE A 147 4.25 -23.30 -1.04
N ALA A 148 4.51 -22.30 -0.18
CA ALA A 148 4.86 -20.96 -0.62
C ALA A 148 6.24 -20.93 -1.30
N SER A 149 7.21 -21.64 -0.73
CA SER A 149 8.56 -21.80 -1.29
C SER A 149 8.51 -22.44 -2.68
N SER A 150 7.82 -23.58 -2.83
CA SER A 150 7.67 -24.25 -4.13
C SER A 150 6.96 -23.36 -5.17
N LEU A 151 5.93 -22.62 -4.76
CA LEU A 151 5.24 -21.68 -5.65
C LEU A 151 6.18 -20.55 -6.11
N TRP A 152 6.95 -19.95 -5.20
CA TRP A 152 7.95 -18.95 -5.57
C TRP A 152 9.02 -19.53 -6.50
N THR A 153 9.49 -20.76 -6.28
CA THR A 153 10.45 -21.42 -7.17
C THR A 153 9.90 -21.51 -8.58
N ARG A 154 8.65 -21.98 -8.70
CA ARG A 154 8.00 -22.13 -10.01
C ARG A 154 7.82 -20.79 -10.72
N ILE A 155 7.37 -19.77 -10.00
CA ILE A 155 7.16 -18.42 -10.54
C ILE A 155 8.48 -17.77 -10.95
N TYR A 156 9.53 -17.87 -10.12
CA TYR A 156 10.84 -17.28 -10.40
C TYR A 156 11.55 -17.97 -11.56
N PHE A 157 11.44 -19.30 -11.66
CA PHE A 157 11.89 -20.05 -12.82
C PHE A 157 11.20 -19.56 -14.09
N TRP A 158 9.88 -19.41 -14.06
CA TRP A 158 9.09 -18.96 -15.22
C TRP A 158 9.50 -17.56 -15.71
N ILE A 159 9.74 -16.60 -14.80
CA ILE A 159 10.22 -15.25 -15.18
C ILE A 159 11.73 -15.16 -15.40
N LYS A 160 12.46 -16.30 -15.43
CA LYS A 160 13.91 -16.38 -15.64
C LYS A 160 14.71 -15.56 -14.61
N ARG A 161 14.27 -15.57 -13.34
CA ARG A 161 14.95 -14.93 -12.21
C ARG A 161 15.88 -15.94 -11.53
N THR A 162 17.18 -15.64 -11.53
CA THR A 162 18.23 -16.55 -11.06
C THR A 162 18.48 -16.50 -9.54
N THR A 163 17.85 -15.59 -8.81
CA THR A 163 18.12 -15.40 -7.38
C THR A 163 17.53 -16.52 -6.52
N LEU A 164 18.32 -17.01 -5.56
CA LEU A 164 17.90 -18.00 -4.57
C LEU A 164 16.68 -17.55 -3.77
N ILE A 165 15.83 -18.51 -3.43
CA ILE A 165 14.72 -18.30 -2.51
C ILE A 165 15.27 -18.34 -1.10
N THR A 166 15.04 -17.25 -0.37
CA THR A 166 15.36 -17.14 1.03
C THR A 166 14.16 -17.53 1.87
N THR A 167 14.41 -18.11 3.04
CA THR A 167 13.41 -18.38 4.08
C THR A 167 13.19 -17.18 5.01
N ASP A 168 14.02 -16.15 4.87
CA ASP A 168 13.92 -14.91 5.64
C ASP A 168 13.07 -13.85 4.90
N LEU A 169 12.09 -13.30 5.62
CA LEU A 169 11.13 -12.37 5.04
C LEU A 169 11.77 -11.04 4.64
N GLU A 170 12.70 -10.53 5.43
CA GLU A 170 13.34 -9.24 5.15
C GLU A 170 14.21 -9.33 3.89
N ASN A 171 15.01 -10.39 3.77
CA ASN A 171 15.77 -10.66 2.55
C ASN A 171 14.87 -10.91 1.34
N HIS A 172 13.73 -11.58 1.52
CA HIS A 172 12.75 -11.79 0.45
C HIS A 172 12.19 -10.45 -0.05
N LEU A 173 11.78 -9.59 0.88
CA LEU A 173 11.26 -8.25 0.58
C LEU A 173 12.32 -7.35 -0.04
N ALA A 174 13.55 -7.34 0.48
CA ALA A 174 14.66 -6.58 -0.07
C ALA A 174 14.99 -7.02 -1.51
N GLY A 175 15.02 -8.33 -1.77
CA GLY A 175 15.14 -8.90 -3.12
C GLY A 175 14.02 -8.41 -4.04
N ALA A 176 12.77 -8.54 -3.62
CA ALA A 176 11.63 -8.11 -4.41
C ALA A 176 11.64 -6.60 -4.71
N MET A 177 12.05 -5.77 -3.76
CA MET A 177 12.19 -4.32 -3.96
C MET A 177 13.31 -3.97 -4.95
N ARG A 178 14.41 -4.72 -4.96
CA ARG A 178 15.49 -4.56 -5.96
C ARG A 178 14.99 -4.93 -7.35
N ASP A 179 14.31 -6.07 -7.50
CA ASP A 179 13.83 -6.55 -8.80
C ASP A 179 12.70 -5.69 -9.37
N ALA A 180 11.89 -5.08 -8.50
CA ALA A 180 10.87 -4.12 -8.88
C ALA A 180 11.42 -2.71 -9.18
N LYS A 181 12.72 -2.45 -8.99
CA LYS A 181 13.29 -1.10 -9.15
C LYS A 181 13.44 -0.74 -10.63
N GLY A 182 12.98 0.45 -10.99
CA GLY A 182 13.14 1.01 -12.34
C GLY A 182 11.92 0.81 -13.25
N LYS A 183 12.16 1.01 -14.56
CA LYS A 183 11.15 0.99 -15.63
C LYS A 183 11.43 -0.07 -16.70
N THR A 184 12.44 -0.91 -16.52
CA THR A 184 12.76 -1.97 -17.48
C THR A 184 11.58 -2.94 -17.61
N LEU A 185 11.43 -3.56 -18.78
CA LEU A 185 10.37 -4.56 -19.02
C LEU A 185 10.46 -5.71 -18.00
N LYS A 186 11.68 -6.16 -17.64
CA LYS A 186 11.91 -7.16 -16.57
C LYS A 186 11.37 -6.68 -15.20
N ALA A 187 11.63 -5.43 -14.82
CA ALA A 187 11.13 -4.88 -13.56
C ALA A 187 9.59 -4.71 -13.56
N GLN A 188 9.00 -4.32 -14.71
CA GLN A 188 7.55 -4.22 -14.83
C GLN A 188 6.88 -5.58 -14.77
N LEU A 189 7.43 -6.59 -15.47
CA LEU A 189 6.99 -7.97 -15.37
C LEU A 189 7.04 -8.47 -13.93
N PHE A 190 8.18 -8.29 -13.26
CA PHE A 190 8.35 -8.70 -11.87
C PHE A 190 7.30 -8.08 -10.96
N LYS A 191 7.02 -6.77 -11.08
CA LYS A 191 5.97 -6.09 -10.28
C LYS A 191 4.61 -6.75 -10.46
N VAL A 192 4.19 -6.98 -11.71
CA VAL A 192 2.87 -7.54 -12.02
C VAL A 192 2.75 -8.96 -11.46
N VAL A 193 3.78 -9.79 -11.66
CA VAL A 193 3.84 -11.17 -11.17
C VAL A 193 3.81 -11.21 -9.65
N TYR A 194 4.68 -10.45 -8.98
CA TYR A 194 4.74 -10.41 -7.52
C TYR A 194 3.41 -9.94 -6.90
N ILE A 195 2.79 -8.90 -7.47
CA ILE A 195 1.48 -8.38 -7.03
C ILE A 195 0.35 -9.38 -7.24
N LYS A 196 0.46 -10.29 -8.21
CA LYS A 196 -0.55 -11.33 -8.44
C LYS A 196 -0.30 -12.55 -7.55
N THR A 197 0.94 -12.89 -7.24
CA THR A 197 1.31 -14.03 -6.38
C THR A 197 0.88 -13.83 -4.92
N ILE A 198 1.12 -12.66 -4.34
CA ILE A 198 0.78 -12.39 -2.92
C ILE A 198 -0.73 -12.60 -2.64
N PRO A 199 -1.68 -11.99 -3.39
CA PRO A 199 -3.09 -12.27 -3.23
C PRO A 199 -3.47 -13.72 -3.56
N ALA A 200 -2.78 -14.38 -4.48
CA ALA A 200 -3.06 -15.78 -4.81
C ALA A 200 -2.78 -16.71 -3.61
N ILE A 201 -1.63 -16.53 -2.94
CA ILE A 201 -1.30 -17.26 -1.71
C ILE A 201 -2.34 -16.98 -0.62
N TRP A 202 -2.68 -15.70 -0.41
CA TRP A 202 -3.67 -15.30 0.59
C TRP A 202 -5.07 -15.89 0.33
N MET A 203 -5.53 -15.86 -0.93
CA MET A 203 -6.82 -16.42 -1.32
C MET A 203 -6.84 -17.94 -1.17
N GLU A 204 -5.77 -18.62 -1.56
CA GLU A 204 -5.66 -20.07 -1.38
C GLU A 204 -5.71 -20.46 0.11
N ARG A 205 -5.01 -19.72 0.97
CA ARG A 205 -5.12 -19.89 2.43
C ARG A 205 -6.56 -19.76 2.90
N ASN A 206 -7.28 -18.72 2.47
CA ASN A 206 -8.65 -18.48 2.90
C ASN A 206 -9.62 -19.56 2.39
N GLN A 207 -9.47 -20.01 1.15
CA GLN A 207 -10.29 -21.10 0.59
C GLN A 207 -10.10 -22.41 1.37
N ARG A 208 -8.87 -22.73 1.75
CA ARG A 208 -8.59 -23.93 2.57
C ARG A 208 -9.17 -23.80 3.96
N GLN A 209 -9.01 -22.64 4.59
CA GLN A 209 -9.46 -22.40 5.96
C GLN A 209 -10.98 -22.34 6.10
N PHE A 210 -11.68 -21.67 5.17
CA PHE A 210 -13.11 -21.38 5.30
C PHE A 210 -13.99 -22.25 4.41
N GLU A 211 -13.51 -22.65 3.23
CA GLU A 211 -14.30 -23.44 2.27
C GLU A 211 -13.87 -24.91 2.19
N LYS A 212 -12.80 -25.30 2.89
CA LYS A 212 -12.18 -26.65 2.80
C LYS A 212 -11.81 -27.07 1.37
N LYS A 213 -11.62 -26.11 0.48
CA LYS A 213 -11.18 -26.32 -0.91
C LYS A 213 -9.68 -26.12 -1.00
N ASN A 214 -9.00 -26.96 -1.76
CA ASN A 214 -7.59 -26.80 -2.08
C ASN A 214 -7.36 -26.93 -3.59
N ARG A 215 -6.37 -26.20 -4.09
CA ARG A 215 -5.85 -26.36 -5.45
C ARG A 215 -4.41 -26.83 -5.39
N VAL A 216 -4.00 -27.60 -6.39
CA VAL A 216 -2.61 -27.99 -6.56
C VAL A 216 -1.78 -26.76 -6.92
N MET A 217 -0.56 -26.67 -6.37
CA MET A 217 0.35 -25.53 -6.57
C MET A 217 0.54 -25.18 -8.05
N GLU A 218 0.69 -26.18 -8.92
CA GLU A 218 0.85 -25.98 -10.37
C GLU A 218 -0.35 -25.29 -11.03
N MET A 219 -1.58 -25.52 -10.58
CA MET A 219 -2.75 -24.81 -11.10
C MET A 219 -2.71 -23.32 -10.76
N ILE A 220 -2.24 -23.00 -9.55
CA ILE A 220 -2.10 -21.62 -9.09
C ILE A 220 -0.96 -20.92 -9.85
N ALA A 221 0.18 -21.60 -10.03
CA ALA A 221 1.30 -21.10 -10.82
C ALA A 221 0.88 -20.80 -12.27
N LYS A 222 0.14 -21.72 -12.91
CA LYS A 222 -0.42 -21.54 -14.26
C LYS A 222 -1.40 -20.37 -14.34
N ASP A 223 -2.30 -20.21 -13.37
CA ASP A 223 -3.22 -19.06 -13.33
C ASP A 223 -2.48 -17.73 -13.23
N ILE A 224 -1.45 -17.66 -12.38
CA ILE A 224 -0.61 -16.47 -12.25
C ILE A 224 0.08 -16.19 -13.58
N ALA A 225 0.76 -17.17 -14.16
CA ALA A 225 1.46 -17.02 -15.44
C ALA A 225 0.53 -16.60 -16.58
N PHE A 226 -0.60 -17.28 -16.75
CA PHE A 226 -1.60 -16.96 -17.77
C PHE A 226 -2.18 -15.56 -17.59
N THR A 227 -2.59 -15.21 -16.36
CA THR A 227 -3.13 -13.88 -16.06
C THR A 227 -2.11 -12.78 -16.32
N CYS A 228 -0.84 -13.03 -15.99
CA CYS A 228 0.24 -12.08 -16.21
C CYS A 228 0.57 -11.94 -17.70
N ASN A 229 0.59 -13.04 -18.47
CA ASN A 229 0.76 -13.03 -19.93
C ASN A 229 -0.35 -12.24 -20.62
N ALA A 230 -1.61 -12.53 -20.30
CA ALA A 230 -2.76 -11.89 -20.93
C ALA A 230 -2.87 -10.38 -20.62
N ARG A 231 -2.20 -9.90 -19.56
CA ARG A 231 -2.19 -8.48 -19.16
C ARG A 231 -0.85 -7.80 -19.38
N ALA A 232 0.18 -8.54 -19.76
CA ALA A 232 1.45 -7.95 -20.10
C ALA A 232 1.22 -7.08 -21.34
N GLN A 233 1.80 -5.88 -21.35
CA GLN A 233 1.91 -5.12 -22.60
C GLN A 233 2.60 -6.00 -23.66
N PRO A 234 2.34 -5.82 -24.96
CA PRO A 234 2.94 -6.66 -26.01
C PRO A 234 4.48 -6.72 -25.96
N MET A 235 5.13 -5.69 -25.41
CA MET A 235 6.59 -5.69 -25.20
C MET A 235 7.04 -6.61 -24.05
N ILE A 236 6.19 -6.84 -23.05
CA ILE A 236 6.48 -7.69 -21.90
C ILE A 236 6.28 -9.17 -22.24
N SER A 237 5.31 -9.51 -23.11
CA SER A 237 5.11 -10.90 -23.56
C SER A 237 6.33 -11.46 -24.29
N ASN A 238 7.13 -10.62 -24.96
CA ASN A 238 8.35 -11.04 -25.66
C ASN A 238 9.50 -11.47 -24.72
N LEU A 239 9.39 -11.24 -23.40
CA LEU A 239 10.40 -11.66 -22.42
C LEU A 239 10.11 -13.02 -21.78
N LEU A 240 8.86 -13.49 -21.90
CA LEU A 240 8.34 -14.69 -21.27
C LEU A 240 8.60 -15.88 -22.19
#